data_AF-A0A839FT28-F1
#
_entry.id   AF-A0A839FT28-F1
#
_cell.length_a   1.000
_cell.length_b   1.000
_cell.length_c   1.000
_cell.angle_alpha   90.00
_cell.angle_beta   90.00
_cell.angle_gamma   90.00
#
_symmetry.space_group_name_H-M   'P 1'
#
loop_
_entity.id
_entity.type
_entity.pdbx_description
1 polymer ?
#
loop_
_entity_poly.entity_id
_entity_poly.type
_entity_poly.pdbx_seq_one_letter_code
_entity_poly.pdbx_strand_id
1 'polypeptide(L)'
;MIEESLATWQVTDGSAVNGDDTTLAIGVTRLGCANGETGEISDVDVQLGDDQVAVRARVEPPPGSAYNCLGNDMVEVQVDLGEPIGDRMLVDGVCEHPRAATTSACDTDVRWPLSRDDGPPAGS
;
A
#
# COMPACT_ATOMS: atom_id res chain seq x y z
N MET A 1 8.97 12.14 -16.34
CA MET A 1 7.84 11.21 -16.53
C MET A 1 7.71 10.44 -15.23
N ILE A 2 6.63 10.61 -14.48
CA ILE A 2 6.45 10.08 -13.10
C ILE A 2 5.22 9.13 -13.05
N GLU A 3 4.78 8.64 -14.21
CA GLU A 3 3.52 7.88 -14.35
C GLU A 3 3.67 6.43 -13.89
N GLU A 4 4.90 5.90 -13.98
CA GLU A 4 5.20 4.47 -13.89
C GLU A 4 5.71 4.04 -12.52
N SER A 5 5.54 4.86 -11.48
CA SER A 5 6.00 4.50 -10.13
C SER A 5 4.89 4.40 -9.09
N LEU A 6 3.63 4.53 -9.49
CA LEU A 6 2.51 4.39 -8.57
C LEU A 6 2.29 2.92 -8.19
N ALA A 7 2.37 2.66 -6.89
CA ALA A 7 1.98 1.39 -6.29
C ALA A 7 1.11 1.66 -5.06
N THR A 8 0.15 0.77 -4.85
CA THR A 8 -0.60 0.69 -3.60
C THR A 8 0.04 -0.36 -2.70
N TRP A 9 -0.28 -0.30 -1.42
CA TRP A 9 0.17 -1.32 -0.48
C TRP A 9 -0.92 -1.75 0.47
N GLN A 10 -0.76 -2.94 1.02
CA GLN A 10 -1.58 -3.48 2.09
C GLN A 10 -0.70 -4.09 3.18
N VAL A 11 -1.21 -4.14 4.41
CA VAL A 11 -0.57 -4.93 5.47
C VAL A 11 -0.55 -6.39 5.03
N THR A 12 0.61 -7.04 5.17
CA THR A 12 0.75 -8.48 4.85
C THR A 12 -0.12 -9.35 5.78
N ASP A 13 -0.68 -10.43 5.25
CA ASP A 13 -1.49 -11.37 6.02
C ASP A 13 -0.71 -11.92 7.23
N GLY A 14 -1.31 -11.84 8.42
CA GLY A 14 -0.71 -12.34 9.67
C GLY A 14 0.13 -11.32 10.45
N SER A 15 0.40 -10.14 9.89
CA SER A 15 0.98 -9.02 10.65
C SER A 15 -0.09 -8.41 11.53
N ALA A 16 -0.08 -8.73 12.83
CA ALA A 16 -0.96 -8.11 13.81
C ALA A 16 -0.49 -6.68 14.10
N VAL A 17 -0.83 -5.76 13.18
CA VAL A 17 -0.50 -4.34 13.35
C VAL A 17 -1.19 -3.80 14.60
N ASN A 18 -0.40 -3.16 15.45
CA ASN A 18 -0.83 -2.58 16.70
C ASN A 18 -0.20 -1.20 16.91
N GLY A 19 -0.77 -0.40 17.82
CA GLY A 19 -0.32 0.98 18.07
C GLY A 19 1.13 1.09 18.56
N ASP A 20 1.72 0.05 19.13
CA ASP A 20 3.11 0.10 19.62
C ASP A 20 4.12 -0.20 18.49
N ASP A 21 3.67 -0.60 17.30
CA ASP A 21 4.55 -0.93 16.19
C ASP A 21 5.28 0.30 15.67
N THR A 22 6.59 0.18 15.53
CA THR A 22 7.49 1.17 14.88
C THR A 22 7.96 0.68 13.52
N THR A 23 7.58 -0.54 13.13
CA THR A 23 7.94 -1.18 11.88
C THR A 23 6.73 -1.91 11.30
N LEU A 24 6.56 -1.85 9.98
CA LEU A 24 5.43 -2.47 9.29
C LEU A 24 5.89 -3.40 8.16
N ALA A 25 5.32 -4.60 8.09
CA ALA A 25 5.48 -5.46 6.91
C ALA A 25 4.31 -5.23 5.95
N ILE A 26 4.59 -4.65 4.78
CA ILE A 26 3.59 -4.36 3.76
C ILE A 26 3.89 -5.11 2.46
N GLY A 27 2.82 -5.48 1.76
CA GLY A 27 2.87 -5.96 0.40
C GLY A 27 2.56 -4.82 -0.57
N VAL A 28 3.48 -4.53 -1.48
CA VAL A 28 3.38 -3.46 -2.48
C VAL A 28 2.97 -4.07 -3.82
N THR A 29 2.01 -3.43 -4.49
CA THR A 29 1.56 -3.82 -5.83
C THR A 29 1.45 -2.60 -6.74
N ARG A 30 2.09 -2.67 -7.90
CA ARG A 30 2.03 -1.65 -8.94
C ARG A 30 0.61 -1.48 -9.46
N LEU A 31 0.19 -0.24 -9.68
CA LEU A 31 -1.10 0.08 -10.32
C LEU A 31 -1.07 -0.06 -11.85
N GLY A 32 0.04 0.30 -12.47
CA GLY A 32 0.22 0.22 -13.92
C GLY A 32 0.30 -1.23 -14.44
N CYS A 33 -0.12 -1.44 -15.69
CA CYS A 33 0.00 -2.74 -16.35
C CYS A 33 1.48 -3.11 -16.52
N ALA A 34 1.86 -4.33 -16.11
CA ALA A 34 3.26 -4.76 -16.12
C ALA A 34 3.43 -6.28 -16.29
N ASN A 35 2.57 -6.94 -17.08
CA ASN A 35 2.70 -8.38 -17.39
C ASN A 35 2.67 -9.33 -16.19
N GLY A 36 2.14 -8.91 -15.03
CA GLY A 36 2.21 -9.73 -13.82
C GLY A 36 3.25 -9.25 -12.81
N GLU A 37 4.05 -8.23 -13.11
CA GLU A 37 5.22 -7.87 -12.32
C GLU A 37 5.10 -6.45 -11.73
N THR A 38 5.21 -6.32 -10.41
CA THR A 38 5.22 -5.03 -9.73
C THR A 38 6.52 -4.26 -9.98
N GLY A 39 7.63 -4.97 -10.14
CA GLY A 39 8.97 -4.40 -10.28
C GLY A 39 9.64 -4.12 -8.93
N GLU A 40 10.79 -3.45 -8.97
CA GLU A 40 11.58 -3.15 -7.77
C GLU A 40 10.98 -2.00 -6.98
N ILE A 41 10.93 -2.12 -5.65
CA ILE A 41 10.54 -1.01 -4.77
C ILE A 41 11.73 -0.06 -4.69
N SER A 42 11.58 1.08 -5.37
CA SER A 42 12.62 2.12 -5.45
C SER A 42 12.67 3.02 -4.23
N ASP A 43 11.54 3.23 -3.56
CA ASP A 43 11.45 4.15 -2.42
C ASP A 43 10.16 3.91 -1.60
N VAL A 44 10.24 4.16 -0.30
CA VAL A 44 9.09 4.20 0.60
C VAL A 44 9.18 5.46 1.46
N ASP A 45 8.21 6.35 1.28
CA ASP A 45 8.09 7.60 2.02
C ASP A 45 7.09 7.44 3.16
N VAL A 46 7.46 7.86 4.37
CA VAL A 46 6.61 7.83 5.57
C VAL A 46 6.41 9.26 6.04
N GLN A 47 5.15 9.67 6.11
CA GLN A 47 4.75 10.97 6.64
C GLN A 47 3.95 10.75 7.93
N LEU A 48 4.57 11.13 9.05
CA LEU A 48 3.95 11.12 10.36
C LEU A 48 3.05 12.36 10.51
N GLY A 49 1.78 12.14 10.80
CA GLY A 49 0.82 13.15 11.21
C GLY A 49 0.30 12.90 12.61
N ASP A 50 -0.53 13.82 13.10
CA ASP A 50 -1.16 13.73 14.42
C ASP A 50 -2.26 12.65 14.45
N ASP A 51 -3.05 12.55 13.37
CA ASP A 51 -4.20 11.63 13.27
C ASP A 51 -3.93 10.39 12.38
N GLN A 52 -2.93 10.47 11.50
CA GLN A 52 -2.61 9.42 10.54
C GLN A 52 -1.12 9.34 10.24
N VAL A 53 -0.66 8.16 9.86
CA VAL A 53 0.65 7.91 9.27
C VAL A 53 0.43 7.49 7.82
N ALA A 54 0.89 8.33 6.89
CA ALA A 54 0.78 8.04 5.47
C ALA A 54 2.05 7.36 4.98
N VAL A 55 1.90 6.16 4.42
CA VAL A 55 2.99 5.42 3.78
C VAL A 55 2.78 5.46 2.27
N ARG A 56 3.80 5.82 1.50
CA ARG A 56 3.74 5.87 0.04
C ARG A 56 4.90 5.09 -0.56
N ALA A 57 4.58 3.97 -1.20
CA ALA A 57 5.55 3.17 -1.94
C ALA A 57 5.71 3.67 -3.38
N ARG A 58 6.92 3.55 -3.93
CA ARG A 58 7.23 3.79 -5.33
C ARG A 58 7.99 2.62 -5.91
N VAL A 59 7.63 2.24 -7.13
CA VAL A 59 8.22 1.11 -7.84
C VAL A 59 8.85 1.52 -9.17
N GLU A 60 9.93 0.86 -9.57
CA GLU A 60 10.48 0.98 -10.92
C GLU A 60 9.77 0.02 -11.87
N PRO A 61 9.53 0.42 -13.14
CA PRO A 61 8.90 -0.47 -14.11
C PRO A 61 9.83 -1.65 -14.41
N PRO A 62 9.30 -2.89 -14.49
CA PRO A 62 10.10 -4.03 -14.90
C PRO A 62 10.60 -3.81 -16.35
N PRO A 63 11.69 -4.44 -16.78
CA PRO A 63 12.19 -4.26 -18.14
C PRO A 63 11.14 -4.65 -19.20
N GLY A 64 10.85 -3.75 -20.14
CA GLY A 64 9.83 -3.97 -21.16
C GLY A 64 9.25 -2.67 -21.73
N SER A 65 8.21 -2.81 -22.54
CA SER A 65 7.43 -1.66 -23.06
C SER A 65 6.03 -2.06 -23.54
N ALA A 66 5.83 -3.35 -23.87
CA ALA A 66 4.52 -3.92 -24.16
C ALA A 66 4.03 -4.71 -22.94
N TYR A 67 3.26 -4.04 -22.08
CA TYR A 67 2.64 -4.68 -20.92
C TYR A 67 1.16 -4.96 -21.14
N ASN A 68 0.71 -6.11 -20.65
CA ASN A 68 -0.69 -6.45 -20.47
C ASN A 68 -1.13 -6.20 -19.01
N CYS A 69 -2.44 -6.28 -18.77
CA CYS A 69 -3.06 -5.95 -17.49
C CYS A 69 -3.64 -7.20 -16.82
N LEU A 70 -2.79 -8.19 -16.51
CA LEU A 70 -3.19 -9.44 -15.86
C LEU A 70 -3.29 -9.34 -14.32
N GLY A 71 -3.19 -8.13 -13.77
CA GLY A 71 -2.84 -7.91 -12.36
C GLY A 71 -1.33 -8.09 -12.15
N ASN A 72 -0.77 -7.55 -11.07
CA ASN A 72 0.66 -7.66 -10.76
C ASN A 72 0.85 -8.45 -9.45
N ASP A 73 2.01 -9.07 -9.29
CA ASP A 73 2.40 -9.74 -8.05
C ASP A 73 2.56 -8.76 -6.88
N MET A 74 2.62 -9.30 -5.67
CA MET A 74 2.87 -8.54 -4.46
C MET A 74 4.33 -8.69 -4.06
N VAL A 75 4.99 -7.57 -3.79
CA VAL A 75 6.38 -7.53 -3.31
C VAL A 75 6.38 -7.04 -1.87
N GLU A 76 6.87 -7.86 -0.95
CA GLU A 76 6.93 -7.52 0.47
C GLU A 76 8.10 -6.59 0.79
N VAL A 77 7.88 -5.64 1.69
CA VAL A 77 8.91 -4.76 2.25
C VAL A 77 8.63 -4.46 3.71
N GLN A 78 9.70 -4.33 4.50
CA GLN A 78 9.63 -3.82 5.86
C GLN A 78 9.85 -2.31 5.86
N VAL A 79 8.89 -1.57 6.39
CA VAL A 79 8.90 -0.11 6.51
C VAL A 79 9.24 0.26 7.94
N ASP A 80 10.23 1.13 8.11
CA ASP A 80 10.53 1.77 9.40
C ASP A 80 9.68 3.05 9.51
N LEU A 81 8.88 3.15 10.56
CA LEU A 81 8.02 4.31 10.81
C LEU A 81 8.72 5.40 11.63
N GLY A 82 9.86 5.09 12.25
CA GLY A 82 10.58 5.94 13.20
C GLY A 82 9.91 6.09 14.57
N GLU A 83 8.57 6.06 14.62
CA GLU A 83 7.76 6.25 15.83
C GLU A 83 6.59 5.25 15.90
N PRO A 84 6.09 4.93 17.11
CA PRO A 84 4.95 4.03 17.27
C PRO A 84 3.70 4.57 16.60
N ILE A 85 2.89 3.73 15.94
CA ILE A 85 1.65 4.16 15.27
C ILE A 85 0.70 4.90 16.23
N GLY A 86 0.60 4.45 17.47
CA GLY A 86 -0.35 4.94 18.47
C GLY A 86 -1.80 4.68 18.05
N ASP A 87 -2.65 5.69 18.24
CA ASP A 87 -4.06 5.67 17.87
C ASP A 87 -4.31 6.13 16.42
N ARG A 88 -3.24 6.35 15.64
CA ARG A 88 -3.30 6.94 14.29
C ARG A 88 -3.74 5.92 13.24
N MET A 89 -4.42 6.39 12.21
CA MET A 89 -4.71 5.54 11.05
C MET A 89 -3.43 5.32 10.23
N LEU A 90 -3.26 4.12 9.68
CA LEU A 90 -2.33 3.91 8.58
C LEU A 90 -3.06 4.10 7.26
N VAL A 91 -2.53 4.97 6.40
CA VAL A 91 -3.14 5.26 5.11
C VAL A 91 -2.16 5.10 3.95
N ASP A 92 -2.67 4.63 2.82
CA ASP A 92 -1.93 4.54 1.57
C ASP A 92 -1.85 5.91 0.91
N GLY A 93 -0.72 6.59 1.11
CA GLY A 93 -0.50 7.93 0.62
C GLY A 93 -0.48 8.03 -0.91
N VAL A 94 -0.43 6.91 -1.66
CA VAL A 94 -0.59 6.99 -3.12
C VAL A 94 -2.00 7.44 -3.50
N CYS A 95 -3.00 7.19 -2.67
CA CYS A 95 -4.41 7.47 -2.96
C CYS A 95 -4.75 8.97 -3.03
N GLU A 96 -3.88 9.85 -2.53
CA GLU A 96 -3.96 11.30 -2.77
C GLU A 96 -3.60 11.67 -4.23
N HIS A 97 -2.90 10.80 -4.94
CA HIS A 97 -2.50 11.04 -6.32
C HIS A 97 -3.73 10.93 -7.25
N PRO A 98 -4.03 11.93 -8.10
CA PRO A 98 -5.28 11.99 -8.86
C PRO A 98 -5.58 10.77 -9.72
N ARG A 99 -4.55 10.04 -10.16
CA ARG A 99 -4.71 8.82 -10.96
C ARG A 99 -4.99 7.59 -10.12
N ALA A 100 -4.28 7.45 -8.99
CA ALA A 100 -4.50 6.33 -8.08
C ALA A 100 -5.88 6.41 -7.43
N ALA A 101 -6.33 7.62 -7.08
CA ALA A 101 -7.65 7.91 -6.53
C ALA A 101 -8.82 7.42 -7.41
N THR A 102 -8.59 7.16 -8.70
CA THR A 102 -9.62 6.66 -9.64
C THR A 102 -9.63 5.13 -9.78
N THR A 103 -8.75 4.43 -9.06
CA THR A 103 -8.64 2.97 -9.10
C THR A 103 -9.31 2.35 -7.87
N SER A 104 -9.85 1.15 -8.01
CA SER A 104 -10.51 0.43 -6.90
C SER A 104 -9.57 0.13 -5.72
N ALA A 105 -8.26 0.11 -5.95
CA ALA A 105 -7.27 -0.06 -4.88
C ALA A 105 -7.27 1.13 -3.89
N CYS A 106 -7.87 2.26 -4.28
CA CYS A 106 -8.09 3.46 -3.47
C CYS A 106 -9.58 3.72 -3.20
N ASP A 107 -10.45 2.71 -3.26
CA ASP A 107 -11.83 2.82 -2.72
C ASP A 107 -11.81 3.19 -1.22
N THR A 108 -10.75 2.78 -0.52
CA THR A 108 -10.31 3.31 0.77
C THR A 108 -8.79 3.47 0.75
N ASP A 109 -8.30 4.56 1.33
CA ASP A 109 -6.88 4.78 1.62
C ASP A 109 -6.47 4.19 2.97
N VAL A 110 -7.40 4.07 3.93
CA VAL A 110 -7.14 3.48 5.25
C VAL A 110 -6.83 1.99 5.12
N ARG A 111 -5.65 1.60 5.64
CA ARG A 111 -5.16 0.23 5.71
C ARG A 111 -5.14 -0.32 7.14
N TRP A 112 -5.19 0.56 8.15
CA TRP A 112 -5.34 0.18 9.55
C TRP A 112 -5.91 1.35 10.39
N PRO A 113 -6.74 1.10 11.42
CA PRO A 113 -7.37 -0.19 11.70
C PRO A 113 -8.29 -0.60 10.56
N LEU A 114 -8.31 -1.90 10.22
CA LEU A 114 -9.27 -2.40 9.25
C LEU A 114 -10.67 -2.23 9.88
N SER A 115 -11.54 -1.48 9.19
CA SER A 115 -12.95 -1.37 9.57
C SER A 115 -13.52 -2.79 9.76
N ARG A 116 -14.24 -3.03 10.86
CA ARG A 116 -14.77 -4.36 11.21
C ARG A 116 -15.80 -4.94 10.22
N ASP A 117 -16.06 -4.25 9.13
CA ASP A 117 -17.09 -4.61 8.14
C ASP A 117 -16.67 -5.71 7.15
N ASP A 118 -15.41 -6.17 7.18
CA ASP A 118 -14.94 -7.33 6.41
C ASP A 118 -14.93 -8.66 7.20
N GLY A 119 -15.59 -8.70 8.36
CA GLY A 119 -15.83 -9.96 9.07
C GLY A 119 -16.80 -10.85 8.28
N PRO A 120 -16.57 -12.18 8.18
CA PRO A 120 -17.52 -13.07 7.50
C PRO A 120 -18.92 -12.90 8.12
N PRO A 121 -20.01 -12.98 7.33
CA PRO A 121 -21.35 -12.84 7.88
C PRO A 121 -21.51 -13.86 9.01
N ALA A 122 -21.84 -13.36 10.21
CA ALA A 122 -22.18 -14.22 11.33
C ALA A 122 -23.25 -15.22 10.84
N GLY A 123 -22.88 -16.50 10.89
CA GLY A 123 -23.68 -17.58 10.32
C GLY A 123 -25.14 -17.51 10.73
N SER A 124 -26.01 -17.76 9.76
CA SER A 124 -27.45 -18.01 9.96
C SER A 124 -27.69 -19.33 10.66
#